data_AF-A0A5K1BYM4-F1
#
_entry.id   AF-A0A5K1BYM4-F1
#
_cell.length_a   1.000
_cell.length_b   1.000
_cell.length_c   1.000
_cell.angle_alpha   90.00
_cell.angle_beta   90.00
_cell.angle_gamma   90.00
#
_symmetry.space_group_name_H-M   'P 1'
#
loop_
_entity.id
_entity.type
_entity.pdbx_description
1 polymer ?
#
loop_
_entity_poly.entity_id
_entity_poly.type
_entity_poly.pdbx_seq_one_letter_code
_entity_poly.pdbx_strand_id
1 'polypeptide(L)'
;MAKAWGLVLLLALVSLHPFLPLVSSFSPDSPTDRRLLVLVDDFAIRSSHSLFFNSLRSRGFNLEFRLADDPKLALQRYGQYLYDGLVLFSPSAQ
;
A
#
# COMPACT_ATOMS: atom_id res chain seq x y z
N MET A 1 25.13 29.77 41.75
CA MET A 1 25.48 29.78 40.31
C MET A 1 25.26 28.43 39.63
N ALA A 2 25.42 27.28 40.31
CA ALA A 2 25.21 25.94 39.72
C ALA A 2 23.78 25.64 39.22
N LYS A 3 22.76 26.29 39.77
CA LYS A 3 21.34 26.05 39.44
C LYS A 3 20.94 26.56 38.05
N ALA A 4 21.61 27.60 37.55
CA ALA A 4 21.35 28.16 36.23
C ALA A 4 21.85 27.27 35.09
N TRP A 5 22.96 26.56 35.31
CA TRP A 5 23.53 25.64 34.33
C TRP A 5 22.68 24.39 34.12
N GLY A 6 22.07 23.88 35.19
CA GLY A 6 21.11 22.78 35.10
C GLY A 6 19.87 23.15 34.27
N LEU A 7 19.37 24.38 34.39
CA LEU A 7 18.23 24.87 33.61
C LEU A 7 18.59 25.02 32.12
N VAL A 8 19.79 25.53 31.82
CA VAL A 8 20.27 25.70 30.43
C VAL A 8 20.50 24.35 29.74
N LEU A 9 21.03 23.35 30.45
CA LEU A 9 21.16 21.98 29.95
C LEU A 9 19.80 21.33 29.68
N LEU A 10 18.82 21.56 30.55
CA LEU A 10 17.46 21.03 30.40
C LEU A 10 16.72 21.68 29.23
N LEU A 11 16.90 22.99 29.01
CA LEU A 11 16.36 23.71 27.85
C LEU A 11 17.01 23.29 26.52
N ALA A 12 18.32 23.02 26.52
CA ALA A 12 19.05 22.52 25.33
C ALA A 12 18.66 21.09 24.94
N LEU A 13 18.35 20.21 25.91
CA LEU A 13 17.84 18.86 25.67
C LEU A 13 16.42 18.85 25.07
N VAL A 14 15.58 19.81 25.48
CA VAL A 14 14.21 19.97 24.97
C VAL A 14 14.21 20.59 23.56
N SER A 15 15.16 21.48 23.23
CA SER A 15 15.27 22.05 21.88
C SER A 15 15.83 21.09 20.83
N LEU A 16 16.49 20.00 21.24
CA LEU A 16 16.97 18.95 20.33
C LEU A 16 15.87 17.93 19.96
N HIS A 17 14.76 17.92 20.69
CA HIS A 17 13.67 16.94 20.52
C HIS A 17 12.73 17.14 19.33
N PRO A 18 12.60 18.30 18.65
CA PRO A 18 11.81 18.40 17.43
C PRO A 18 12.64 18.12 16.16
N PHE A 19 13.88 17.62 16.29
CA PHE A 19 14.72 17.22 15.14
C PHE A 19 14.73 15.71 14.88
N LEU A 20 13.90 14.95 15.60
CA LEU A 20 13.71 13.51 15.45
C LEU A 20 12.40 13.04 14.79
N PRO A 21 11.49 13.89 14.25
CA PRO A 21 10.38 13.40 13.44
C PRO A 21 10.61 13.54 11.93
N LEU A 22 11.84 13.73 11.44
CA LEU A 22 12.07 13.79 9.98
C LEU A 22 11.95 12.42 9.28
N VAL A 23 12.04 11.32 10.04
CA VAL A 23 11.95 9.94 9.50
C VAL A 23 10.51 9.39 9.57
N SER A 24 9.60 10.05 10.28
CA SER A 24 8.18 9.70 10.30
C SER A 24 7.39 10.26 9.11
N SER A 25 8.05 10.93 8.15
CA SER A 25 7.42 11.34 6.88
C SER A 25 7.16 10.17 5.92
N PHE A 26 7.44 8.92 6.31
CA PHE A 26 6.68 7.80 5.78
C PHE A 26 5.25 7.93 6.32
N SER A 27 4.42 8.76 5.68
CA SER A 27 2.97 8.74 5.92
C SER A 27 2.50 7.33 5.54
N PRO A 28 2.07 6.54 6.53
CA PRO A 28 1.46 5.24 6.34
C PRO A 28 -0.04 5.46 6.18
N ASP A 29 -0.50 6.49 5.47
CA ASP A 29 -1.94 6.75 5.38
C ASP A 29 -2.64 5.85 4.33
N SER A 30 -1.94 4.84 3.77
CA SER A 30 -2.56 3.62 3.19
C SER A 30 -1.64 2.37 2.97
N PRO A 31 -0.81 1.88 3.92
CA PRO A 31 -0.07 0.62 3.76
C PRO A 31 -0.92 -0.61 4.13
N THR A 32 -2.20 -0.41 4.47
CA THR A 32 -2.98 -1.42 5.18
C THR A 32 -3.67 -2.44 4.28
N ASP A 33 -3.58 -2.34 2.95
CA ASP A 33 -4.08 -3.48 2.17
C ASP A 33 -3.34 -3.88 0.89
N ARG A 34 -2.59 -3.06 0.14
CA ARG A 34 -1.87 -3.50 -1.08
C ARG A 34 -2.68 -4.52 -1.94
N ARG A 35 -4.01 -4.36 -1.95
CA ARG A 35 -4.93 -5.31 -2.57
C ARG A 35 -5.00 -4.94 -4.04
N LEU A 36 -4.46 -5.82 -4.87
CA LEU A 36 -4.51 -5.69 -6.31
C LEU A 36 -5.57 -6.62 -6.85
N LEU A 37 -6.56 -6.03 -7.53
CA LEU A 37 -7.51 -6.78 -8.31
C LEU A 37 -6.87 -7.10 -9.67
N VAL A 38 -6.79 -8.37 -10.02
CA VAL A 38 -6.31 -8.85 -11.32
C VAL A 38 -7.51 -9.35 -12.10
N LEU A 39 -7.84 -8.65 -13.19
CA LEU A 39 -8.87 -9.05 -14.13
C LEU A 39 -8.26 -9.90 -15.22
N VAL A 40 -8.83 -11.09 -15.42
CA VAL A 40 -8.40 -12.05 -16.44
C VAL A 40 -9.60 -12.49 -17.27
N ASP A 41 -9.38 -12.80 -18.55
CA ASP A 41 -10.40 -13.44 -19.40
C ASP A 41 -10.56 -14.92 -19.06
N ASP A 42 -9.45 -15.58 -18.74
CA ASP A 42 -9.41 -17.00 -18.38
C ASP A 42 -8.44 -17.21 -17.20
N PHE A 43 -8.81 -18.08 -16.26
CA PHE A 43 -7.93 -18.52 -15.18
C PHE A 43 -6.68 -19.24 -15.68
N ALA A 44 -6.65 -19.74 -16.92
CA ALA A 44 -5.45 -20.22 -17.58
C ALA A 44 -4.33 -19.16 -17.62
N ILE A 45 -4.67 -17.87 -17.68
CA ILE A 45 -3.71 -16.76 -17.68
C ILE A 45 -2.93 -16.69 -16.36
N ARG A 46 -3.54 -17.13 -15.25
CA ARG A 46 -2.88 -17.18 -13.93
C ARG A 46 -1.69 -18.14 -13.93
N SER A 47 -1.76 -19.26 -14.66
CA SER A 47 -0.65 -20.22 -14.73
C SER A 47 0.42 -19.78 -15.72
N SER A 48 0.02 -19.26 -16.88
CA SER A 48 0.96 -18.83 -17.93
C SER A 48 1.80 -17.62 -17.53
N HIS A 49 1.22 -16.65 -16.80
CA HIS A 49 1.92 -15.44 -16.33
C HIS A 49 2.34 -15.52 -14.86
N SER A 50 2.50 -16.76 -14.34
CA SER A 50 2.82 -17.02 -12.94
C SER A 50 4.08 -16.30 -12.45
N LEU A 51 5.12 -16.15 -13.28
CA LEU A 51 6.34 -15.41 -12.92
C LEU A 51 6.05 -13.94 -12.56
N PHE A 52 5.19 -13.28 -13.34
CA PHE A 52 4.79 -11.90 -13.09
C PHE A 52 4.00 -11.79 -11.77
N PHE A 53 2.98 -12.62 -11.58
CA PHE A 53 2.17 -12.60 -10.36
C PHE A 53 2.97 -12.99 -9.12
N ASN A 54 3.90 -13.92 -9.23
CA ASN A 54 4.81 -14.28 -8.13
C ASN A 54 5.74 -13.12 -7.77
N SER A 55 6.20 -12.34 -8.74
CA SER A 55 7.00 -11.14 -8.47
C SER A 55 6.21 -10.05 -7.73
N LEU A 56 4.89 -9.97 -7.94
CA LEU A 56 4.03 -9.04 -7.20
C LEU A 56 3.77 -9.55 -5.78
N ARG A 57 3.51 -10.85 -5.63
CA ARG A 57 3.37 -11.48 -4.30
C ARG A 57 4.64 -11.34 -3.46
N SER A 58 5.82 -11.52 -4.05
CA SER A 58 7.10 -11.39 -3.34
C SER A 58 7.39 -9.96 -2.87
N ARG A 59 6.80 -8.95 -3.52
CA ARG A 59 6.81 -7.54 -3.10
C ARG A 59 5.79 -7.22 -2.01
N GLY A 60 4.97 -8.20 -1.60
CA GLY A 60 3.97 -8.07 -0.55
C GLY A 60 2.63 -7.53 -1.03
N PHE A 61 2.29 -7.68 -2.31
CA PHE A 61 0.95 -7.37 -2.82
C PHE A 61 0.01 -8.57 -2.64
N ASN A 62 -1.24 -8.30 -2.25
CA ASN A 62 -2.29 -9.32 -2.18
C ASN A 62 -3.09 -9.31 -3.48
N LEU A 63 -2.94 -10.37 -4.29
CA LEU A 63 -3.57 -10.47 -5.61
C LEU A 63 -4.91 -11.20 -5.51
N GLU A 64 -6.00 -10.52 -5.82
CA GLU A 64 -7.32 -11.13 -6.01
C GLU A 64 -7.59 -11.31 -7.51
N PHE A 65 -7.84 -12.54 -7.95
CA PHE A 65 -8.14 -12.83 -9.36
C PHE A 65 -9.65 -12.88 -9.58
N ARG A 66 -10.13 -12.11 -10.56
CA ARG A 66 -11.53 -12.10 -10.99
C ARG A 66 -11.62 -12.20 -12.50
N LEU A 67 -12.70 -12.79 -12.99
CA LEU A 67 -13.02 -12.77 -14.41
C LEU A 67 -13.52 -11.37 -14.78
N ALA A 68 -13.12 -10.89 -15.96
CA ALA A 68 -13.61 -9.62 -16.49
C ALA A 68 -15.14 -9.60 -16.66
N ASP A 69 -15.73 -10.76 -16.95
CA ASP A 69 -17.17 -10.93 -17.18
C ASP A 69 -18.00 -11.19 -15.90
N ASP A 70 -17.39 -11.20 -14.70
CA ASP A 70 -18.12 -11.50 -13.46
C ASP A 70 -19.11 -10.35 -13.13
N PRO A 71 -20.43 -10.59 -13.12
CA PRO A 71 -21.43 -9.54 -12.83
C PRO A 71 -21.39 -9.07 -11.37
N LYS A 72 -20.69 -9.79 -10.48
CA LYS A 72 -20.49 -9.38 -9.08
C LYS A 72 -19.26 -8.49 -8.89
N LEU A 73 -18.52 -8.21 -9.96
CA LEU A 73 -17.34 -7.38 -9.90
C LEU A 73 -17.71 -5.94 -9.56
N ALA A 74 -17.13 -5.41 -8.49
CA ALA A 74 -17.26 -4.02 -8.10
C ALA A 74 -15.90 -3.48 -7.68
N LEU A 75 -15.50 -2.34 -8.26
CA LEU A 75 -14.28 -1.62 -7.86
C LEU A 75 -14.52 -0.74 -6.64
N GLN A 76 -15.76 -0.24 -6.51
CA GLN A 76 -16.16 0.71 -5.48
C GLN A 76 -17.46 0.27 -4.84
N ARG A 77 -17.56 0.42 -3.52
CA ARG A 77 -18.77 0.14 -2.75
C ARG A 77 -19.00 1.27 -1.75
N TYR A 78 -20.22 1.82 -1.74
CA TYR A 78 -20.59 2.92 -0.84
C TYR A 78 -19.61 4.11 -0.87
N GLY A 79 -19.06 4.43 -2.04
CA GLY A 79 -18.10 5.52 -2.21
C GLY A 79 -16.64 5.16 -1.90
N GLN A 80 -16.34 3.98 -1.39
CA GLN A 80 -14.97 3.54 -1.07
C GLN A 80 -14.45 2.53 -2.09
N TYR A 81 -13.19 2.68 -2.51
CA TYR A 81 -12.51 1.70 -3.35
C TYR A 81 -12.19 0.44 -2.55
N LEU A 82 -12.46 -0.72 -3.13
CA LEU A 82 -12.21 -2.01 -2.49
C LEU A 82 -10.76 -2.50 -2.69
N TYR A 83 -10.07 -1.93 -3.66
CA TYR A 83 -8.73 -2.31 -4.08
C TYR A 83 -7.88 -1.06 -4.30
N ASP A 84 -6.59 -1.18 -3.98
CA ASP A 84 -5.61 -0.09 -4.13
C ASP A 84 -5.07 0.00 -5.57
N GLY A 85 -5.18 -1.09 -6.32
CA GLY A 85 -4.79 -1.10 -7.71
C GLY A 85 -5.48 -2.19 -8.53
N LEU A 86 -5.45 -1.97 -9.84
CA LEU A 86 -6.08 -2.80 -10.85
C LEU A 86 -5.03 -3.26 -11.86
N VAL A 87 -5.01 -4.55 -12.16
CA VAL A 87 -4.17 -5.15 -13.18
C VAL A 87 -5.08 -5.79 -14.22
N LEU A 88 -5.00 -5.32 -15.47
CA LEU A 88 -5.85 -5.78 -16.55
C LEU A 88 -5.08 -6.78 -17.44
N PHE A 89 -5.53 -8.03 -17.44
CA PHE A 89 -5.09 -9.10 -18.33
C PHE A 89 -6.29 -9.71 -19.06
N SER A 90 -7.16 -8.83 -19.56
CA SER A 90 -8.38 -9.15 -20.31
C SER A 90 -8.34 -8.46 -21.68
N PRO A 91 -7.56 -8.97 -22.65
CA PRO A 91 -7.51 -8.39 -23.99
C PRO A 91 -8.88 -8.38 -24.71
N SER A 92 -9.80 -9.24 -24.29
CA SER A 92 -11.14 -9.35 -24.91
C SER A 92 -12.15 -8.38 -24.32
N ALA A 93 -11.85 -7.76 -23.18
CA ALA A 93 -12.69 -6.73 -22.57
C ALA A 93 -12.54 -5.43 -23.36
N GLN A 94 -13.43 -5.22 -24.34
CA GLN A 94 -13.56 -4.00 -25.14
C GLN A 94 -14.86 -3.27 -24.81
#